data_AF-A0A182PK05-F1
#
_entry.id   AF-A0A182PK05-F1
#
_cell.length_a   1.000
_cell.length_b   1.000
_cell.length_c   1.000
_cell.angle_alpha   90.00
_cell.angle_beta   90.00
_cell.angle_gamma   90.00
#
_symmetry.space_group_name_H-M   'P 1'
#
loop_
_entity.id
_entity.type
_entity.pdbx_description
1 polymer ?
#
loop_
_entity_poly.entity_id
_entity_poly.type
_entity_poly.pdbx_seq_one_letter_code
_entity_poly.pdbx_strand_id
1 'polypeptide(L)'
;MVTVALESVITFGVVLLLALVVSGSPLETQCPLIRSAETANRPAVWQPRTPEQTLYAYVRCLNDSSASIEMKIRWVMWQPDQSPESQCYVKCVSEDLRLYDPARRQFVPERFEQQARAFHDDPESDDIRPLYGDAARLLTGELPDNECATVFAKYAPFYAVHQEHILDIFHGDLRKILVTYKRLGSRVKQIGQSFVDYCEKRYGFVWAEEEQRPCPNRTAIECVFHGFRWITEEGSVNVAEIIRDFEGFGVKASELGQCQVADDLYWCLRALNADKLSAVIQQRNAQTAFYFDQSSEDEPWKSAVEFGNSRLNRA
;
A
#
# COMPACT_ATOMS: atom_id res chain seq x y z
N MET A 1 -42.41 46.53 -72.68
CA MET A 1 -42.94 45.22 -72.24
C MET A 1 -41.87 44.58 -71.38
N VAL A 2 -42.28 44.16 -70.18
CA VAL A 2 -41.65 43.21 -69.26
C VAL A 2 -40.44 43.71 -68.43
N THR A 3 -40.80 44.03 -67.18
CA THR A 3 -40.08 43.93 -65.89
C THR A 3 -39.28 42.62 -65.74
N VAL A 4 -38.25 42.44 -64.90
CA VAL A 4 -38.27 42.26 -63.42
C VAL A 4 -36.80 42.09 -62.93
N ALA A 5 -36.54 42.52 -61.69
CA ALA A 5 -35.32 42.44 -60.88
C ALA A 5 -34.90 41.02 -60.40
N LEU A 6 -33.69 40.91 -59.81
CA LEU A 6 -33.32 40.16 -58.59
C LEU A 6 -31.79 40.36 -58.37
N GLU A 7 -31.35 41.18 -57.41
CA GLU A 7 -31.04 40.88 -56.00
C GLU A 7 -29.78 40.01 -55.74
N SER A 8 -28.75 40.72 -55.27
CA SER A 8 -27.75 40.43 -54.22
C SER A 8 -27.66 39.03 -53.59
N VAL A 9 -26.43 38.51 -53.42
CA VAL A 9 -25.73 38.30 -52.13
C VAL A 9 -24.30 37.80 -52.42
N ILE A 10 -23.29 38.58 -52.06
CA ILE A 10 -21.87 38.15 -52.02
C ILE A 10 -21.60 37.71 -50.58
N THR A 11 -21.50 36.42 -50.34
CA THR A 11 -21.08 35.85 -49.06
C THR A 11 -19.57 35.89 -48.94
N PHE A 12 -19.06 36.81 -48.11
CA PHE A 12 -17.70 36.79 -47.59
C PHE A 12 -17.57 35.64 -46.58
N GLY A 13 -16.89 34.56 -46.97
CA GLY A 13 -16.46 33.51 -46.06
C GLY A 13 -15.23 33.96 -45.28
N VAL A 14 -15.44 34.48 -44.08
CA VAL A 14 -14.38 34.70 -43.08
C VAL A 14 -13.98 33.34 -42.52
N VAL A 15 -12.80 32.85 -42.92
CA VAL A 15 -12.16 31.68 -42.31
C VAL A 15 -11.66 32.09 -40.92
N LEU A 16 -12.45 31.77 -39.90
CA LEU A 16 -12.04 31.90 -38.50
C LEU A 16 -11.00 30.81 -38.20
N LEU A 17 -9.73 31.19 -38.16
CA LEU A 17 -8.65 30.38 -37.59
C LEU A 17 -8.91 30.25 -36.08
N LEU A 18 -9.57 29.18 -35.67
CA LEU A 18 -9.57 28.71 -34.29
C LEU A 18 -8.14 28.24 -33.97
N ALA A 19 -7.35 29.15 -33.39
CA ALA A 19 -6.18 28.76 -32.63
C ALA A 19 -6.68 27.92 -31.45
N LEU A 20 -6.52 26.59 -31.55
CA LEU A 20 -6.55 25.70 -30.41
C LEU A 20 -5.38 26.11 -29.51
N VAL A 21 -5.66 26.96 -28.54
CA VAL A 21 -4.80 27.15 -27.38
C VAL A 21 -4.89 25.83 -26.61
N VAL A 22 -3.97 24.92 -26.90
CA VAL A 22 -3.67 23.82 -25.99
C VAL A 22 -3.16 24.49 -24.73
N SER A 23 -4.02 24.58 -23.72
CA SER A 23 -3.65 24.95 -22.37
C SER A 23 -2.80 23.81 -21.81
N GLY A 24 -1.53 23.76 -22.20
CA GLY A 24 -0.51 23.04 -21.45
C GLY A 24 -0.39 23.73 -20.10
N SER A 25 -0.55 22.96 -19.03
CA SER A 25 -0.27 23.44 -17.68
C SER A 25 1.17 23.98 -17.64
N PRO A 26 1.44 25.17 -17.08
CA PRO A 26 2.76 25.80 -17.11
C PRO A 26 3.88 25.00 -16.41
N LEU A 27 3.55 23.88 -15.77
CA LEU A 27 4.48 22.97 -15.10
C LEU A 27 5.14 21.93 -16.03
N GLU A 28 4.58 21.63 -17.21
CA GLU A 28 5.13 20.60 -18.13
C GLU A 28 6.50 20.99 -18.74
N THR A 29 6.87 22.27 -18.70
CA THR A 29 8.08 22.79 -19.36
C THR A 29 9.33 22.88 -18.48
N GLN A 30 9.25 22.66 -17.16
CA GLN A 30 10.38 22.96 -16.25
C GLN A 30 11.08 21.76 -15.63
N CYS A 31 10.43 20.59 -15.60
CA CYS A 31 11.08 19.37 -15.19
C CYS A 31 11.11 18.42 -16.38
N PRO A 32 12.29 17.87 -16.75
CA PRO A 32 12.28 16.74 -17.65
C PRO A 32 11.55 15.62 -16.93
N LEU A 33 10.28 15.41 -17.28
CA LEU A 33 9.68 14.09 -17.22
C LEU A 33 10.55 13.25 -18.13
N ILE A 34 11.62 12.68 -17.58
CA ILE A 34 12.31 11.58 -18.22
C ILE A 34 11.26 10.47 -18.24
N ARG A 35 10.43 10.46 -19.29
CA ARG A 35 9.69 9.29 -19.73
C ARG A 35 10.75 8.27 -20.07
N SER A 36 11.27 7.58 -19.04
CA SER A 36 12.01 6.36 -19.21
C SER A 36 11.01 5.38 -19.80
N ALA A 37 10.96 5.31 -21.12
CA ALA A 37 10.13 4.41 -21.89
C ALA A 37 10.54 2.92 -21.72
N GLU A 38 11.26 2.57 -20.65
CA GLU A 38 11.86 1.26 -20.43
C GLU A 38 11.48 0.58 -19.11
N THR A 39 10.68 1.20 -18.23
CA THR A 39 10.15 0.53 -17.02
C THR A 39 8.63 0.45 -16.94
N ALA A 40 7.90 1.09 -17.86
CA ALA A 40 6.45 0.92 -17.93
C ALA A 40 6.12 -0.53 -18.33
N ASN A 41 5.38 -1.23 -17.47
CA ASN A 41 4.74 -2.53 -17.70
C ASN A 41 5.51 -3.84 -17.46
N ARG A 42 6.53 -3.88 -16.60
CA ARG A 42 6.78 -5.15 -15.87
C ARG A 42 5.95 -5.13 -14.58
N PRO A 43 4.97 -6.04 -14.41
CA PRO A 43 4.31 -6.17 -13.11
C PRO A 43 5.40 -6.42 -12.07
N ALA A 44 5.38 -5.63 -10.99
CA ALA A 44 6.31 -5.82 -9.89
C ALA A 44 6.23 -7.28 -9.43
N VAL A 45 7.35 -7.99 -9.48
CA VAL A 45 7.42 -9.37 -9.00
C VAL A 45 7.28 -9.31 -7.49
N TRP A 46 6.22 -9.91 -6.96
CA TRP A 46 5.96 -9.96 -5.53
C TRP A 46 7.21 -10.44 -4.78
N GLN A 47 7.58 -9.72 -3.72
CA GLN A 47 8.68 -10.08 -2.84
C GLN A 47 8.18 -10.62 -1.51
N PRO A 48 8.95 -11.46 -0.81
CA PRO A 48 8.64 -11.85 0.57
C PRO A 48 8.38 -10.63 1.46
N ARG A 49 7.29 -10.66 2.21
CA ARG A 49 6.82 -9.56 3.07
C ARG A 49 7.80 -9.33 4.21
N THR A 50 8.31 -8.12 4.31
CA THR A 50 9.15 -7.71 5.44
C THR A 50 8.32 -7.49 6.71
N PRO A 51 8.95 -7.45 7.90
CA PRO A 51 8.26 -7.10 9.14
C PRO A 51 7.55 -5.74 9.10
N GLU A 52 8.05 -4.78 8.32
CA GLU A 52 7.40 -3.47 8.14
C GLU A 52 6.06 -3.63 7.42
N GLN A 53 6.03 -4.43 6.35
CA GLN A 53 4.84 -4.63 5.52
C GLN A 53 3.77 -5.45 6.26
N THR A 54 4.18 -6.50 6.98
CA THR A 54 3.23 -7.29 7.79
C THR A 54 2.66 -6.46 8.92
N LEU A 55 3.49 -5.69 9.63
CA LEU A 55 3.01 -4.83 10.70
C LEU A 55 2.08 -3.72 10.19
N TYR A 56 2.39 -3.12 9.04
CA TYR A 56 1.48 -2.15 8.40
C TYR A 56 0.11 -2.78 8.13
N ALA A 57 0.05 -3.95 7.49
CA ALA A 57 -1.21 -4.61 7.15
C ALA A 57 -2.02 -4.96 8.41
N TYR A 58 -1.39 -5.54 9.43
CA TYR A 58 -2.08 -5.91 10.67
C TYR A 58 -2.70 -4.70 11.37
N VAL A 59 -1.90 -3.64 11.57
CA VAL A 59 -2.37 -2.43 12.25
C VAL A 59 -3.40 -1.69 11.42
N ARG A 60 -3.22 -1.58 10.10
CA ARG A 60 -4.17 -0.91 9.22
C ARG A 60 -5.53 -1.60 9.25
N CYS A 61 -5.56 -2.92 9.05
CA CYS A 61 -6.79 -3.71 9.08
C CYS A 61 -7.44 -3.73 10.47
N LEU A 62 -6.66 -3.69 11.56
CA LEU A 62 -7.19 -3.52 12.92
C LEU A 62 -7.89 -2.17 13.10
N ASN A 63 -7.28 -1.09 12.59
CA ASN A 63 -7.80 0.27 12.74
C ASN A 63 -9.01 0.55 11.84
N ASP A 64 -9.06 -0.04 10.65
CA ASP A 64 -10.22 0.08 9.74
C ASP A 64 -11.44 -0.72 10.20
N SER A 65 -11.25 -1.66 11.12
CA SER A 65 -12.35 -2.47 11.63
C SER A 65 -13.13 -1.76 12.74
N SER A 66 -14.45 -1.84 12.66
CA SER A 66 -15.38 -1.47 13.74
C SER A 66 -15.62 -2.59 14.76
N ALA A 67 -14.88 -3.70 14.70
CA ALA A 67 -15.02 -4.81 15.63
C ALA A 67 -14.77 -4.40 17.08
N SER A 68 -15.33 -5.17 18.02
CA SER A 68 -15.10 -4.95 19.44
C SER A 68 -13.63 -5.16 19.80
N ILE A 69 -13.18 -4.54 20.89
CA ILE A 69 -11.82 -4.69 21.38
C ILE A 69 -11.48 -6.15 21.68
N GLU A 70 -12.42 -6.93 22.22
CA GLU A 70 -12.24 -8.36 22.51
C GLU A 70 -11.98 -9.18 21.24
N MET A 71 -12.59 -8.80 20.12
CA MET A 71 -12.32 -9.43 18.82
C MET A 71 -10.92 -9.08 18.33
N LYS A 72 -10.55 -7.79 18.41
CA LYS A 72 -9.21 -7.32 18.02
C LYS A 72 -8.10 -7.96 18.87
N ILE A 73 -8.34 -8.18 20.17
CA ILE A 73 -7.45 -8.95 21.06
C ILE A 73 -7.25 -10.38 20.52
N ARG A 74 -8.33 -11.07 20.13
CA ARG A 74 -8.20 -12.40 19.52
C ARG A 74 -7.38 -12.37 18.23
N TRP A 75 -7.52 -11.32 17.42
CA TRP A 75 -6.80 -11.20 16.16
C TRP A 75 -5.30 -11.00 16.35
N VAL A 76 -4.87 -10.18 17.30
CA VAL A 76 -3.43 -10.00 17.62
C VAL A 76 -2.82 -11.24 18.25
N MET A 77 -3.64 -12.11 18.85
CA MET A 77 -3.25 -13.46 19.30
C MET A 77 -3.35 -14.52 18.19
N TRP A 78 -3.55 -14.11 16.93
CA TRP A 78 -3.66 -15.00 15.78
C TRP A 78 -4.85 -15.98 15.88
N GLN A 79 -5.94 -15.58 16.51
CA GLN A 79 -7.13 -16.43 16.72
C GLN A 79 -8.43 -15.76 16.22
N PRO A 80 -8.51 -15.34 14.94
CA PRO A 80 -9.77 -14.81 14.40
C PRO A 80 -10.88 -15.87 14.46
N ASP A 81 -12.07 -15.46 14.88
CA ASP A 81 -13.25 -16.33 14.90
C ASP A 81 -14.03 -16.28 13.57
N GLN A 82 -15.20 -16.91 13.52
CA GLN A 82 -16.02 -16.95 12.30
C GLN A 82 -17.02 -15.77 12.18
N SER A 83 -16.89 -14.72 13.00
CA SER A 83 -17.74 -13.53 12.86
C SER A 83 -17.47 -12.80 11.54
N PRO A 84 -18.45 -12.04 11.01
CA PRO A 84 -18.25 -11.23 9.80
C PRO A 84 -17.04 -10.28 9.89
N GLU A 85 -16.80 -9.68 11.04
CA GLU A 85 -15.69 -8.75 11.22
C GLU A 85 -14.33 -9.47 11.20
N SER A 86 -14.21 -10.65 11.83
CA SER A 86 -13.01 -11.47 11.76
C SER A 86 -12.74 -11.96 10.33
N GLN A 87 -13.78 -12.34 9.60
CA GLN A 87 -13.68 -12.73 8.20
C GLN A 87 -13.15 -11.57 7.34
N CYS A 88 -13.67 -10.36 7.56
CA CYS A 88 -13.19 -9.17 6.84
C CYS A 88 -11.78 -8.75 7.25
N TYR A 89 -11.39 -8.93 8.51
CA TYR A 89 -10.02 -8.70 8.95
C TYR A 89 -9.03 -9.63 8.23
N VAL A 90 -9.34 -10.93 8.17
CA VAL A 90 -8.51 -11.91 7.45
C VAL A 90 -8.42 -11.60 5.97
N LYS A 91 -9.54 -11.22 5.34
CA LYS A 91 -9.55 -10.76 3.94
C LYS A 91 -8.67 -9.52 3.75
N CYS A 92 -8.84 -8.49 4.58
CA CYS A 92 -8.06 -7.25 4.52
C CYS A 92 -6.56 -7.52 4.59
N VAL A 93 -6.11 -8.31 5.58
CA VAL A 93 -4.70 -8.68 5.73
C VAL A 93 -4.21 -9.48 4.53
N SER A 94 -5.04 -10.39 4.00
CA SER A 94 -4.68 -11.21 2.83
C SER A 94 -4.52 -10.37 1.56
N GLU A 95 -5.37 -9.36 1.35
CA GLU A 95 -5.28 -8.43 0.22
C GLU A 95 -4.06 -7.49 0.38
N ASP A 96 -3.86 -6.92 1.56
CA ASP A 96 -2.76 -6.00 1.83
C ASP A 96 -1.38 -6.66 1.69
N LEU A 97 -1.26 -7.93 2.08
CA LEU A 97 -0.04 -8.72 1.88
C LEU A 97 0.07 -9.34 0.48
N ARG A 98 -0.92 -9.11 -0.38
CA ARG A 98 -1.05 -9.72 -1.71
C ARG A 98 -0.98 -11.24 -1.59
N LEU A 99 -1.59 -11.85 -0.58
CA LEU A 99 -1.77 -13.30 -0.50
C LEU A 99 -3.06 -13.72 -1.22
N TYR A 100 -4.05 -12.82 -1.24
CA TYR A 100 -5.26 -12.91 -2.03
C TYR A 100 -5.26 -11.83 -3.11
N ASP A 101 -5.58 -12.20 -4.34
CA ASP A 101 -5.74 -11.30 -5.49
C ASP A 101 -7.24 -11.12 -5.78
N PRO A 102 -7.83 -9.96 -5.46
CA PRO A 102 -9.25 -9.72 -5.67
C PRO A 102 -9.63 -9.53 -7.15
N ALA A 103 -8.69 -9.15 -8.01
CA ALA A 103 -8.94 -9.03 -9.46
C ALA A 103 -9.06 -10.41 -10.10
N ARG A 104 -8.29 -11.39 -9.62
CA ARG A 104 -8.35 -12.79 -10.05
C ARG A 104 -9.23 -13.67 -9.16
N ARG A 105 -9.79 -13.10 -8.08
CA ARG A 105 -10.59 -13.77 -7.04
C ARG A 105 -9.94 -15.05 -6.51
N GLN A 106 -8.65 -15.03 -6.24
CA GLN A 106 -7.94 -16.24 -5.81
C GLN A 106 -6.78 -15.94 -4.87
N PHE A 107 -6.47 -16.91 -4.01
CA PHE A 107 -5.20 -16.91 -3.29
C PHE A 107 -4.04 -17.24 -4.25
N VAL A 108 -2.83 -16.88 -3.82
CA VAL A 108 -1.59 -17.10 -4.57
C VAL A 108 -0.67 -18.02 -3.74
N PRO A 109 -0.83 -19.34 -3.83
CA PRO A 109 -0.17 -20.32 -2.95
C PRO A 109 1.35 -20.20 -2.93
N GLU A 110 1.97 -19.92 -4.07
CA GLU A 110 3.43 -19.83 -4.21
C GLU A 110 4.04 -18.74 -3.31
N ARG A 111 3.26 -17.72 -2.90
CA ARG A 111 3.73 -16.65 -2.02
C ARG A 111 3.98 -17.13 -0.59
N PHE A 112 3.26 -18.17 -0.13
CA PHE A 112 3.51 -18.77 1.18
C PHE A 112 4.85 -19.52 1.21
N GLU A 113 5.15 -20.26 0.15
CA GLU A 113 6.46 -20.93 0.01
C GLU A 113 7.59 -19.90 -0.14
N GLN A 114 7.42 -18.87 -0.97
CA GLN A 114 8.42 -17.80 -1.11
C GLN A 114 8.66 -17.06 0.22
N GLN A 115 7.61 -16.82 1.01
CA GLN A 115 7.73 -16.25 2.34
C GLN A 115 8.56 -17.15 3.27
N ALA A 116 8.24 -18.45 3.32
CA ALA A 116 8.96 -19.40 4.16
C ALA A 116 10.43 -19.52 3.75
N ARG A 117 10.73 -19.58 2.45
CA ARG A 117 12.11 -19.62 1.93
C ARG A 117 12.94 -18.39 2.33
N ALA A 118 12.30 -17.25 2.57
CA ALA A 118 12.97 -16.02 2.97
C ALA A 118 13.12 -15.86 4.50
N PHE A 119 12.21 -16.42 5.29
CA PHE A 119 12.09 -16.08 6.72
C PHE A 119 12.01 -17.26 7.68
N HIS A 120 11.75 -18.48 7.22
CA HIS A 120 11.88 -19.68 8.05
C HIS A 120 13.37 -20.01 8.28
N ASP A 121 13.70 -20.55 9.46
CA ASP A 121 15.10 -20.85 9.82
C ASP A 121 15.67 -22.02 9.00
N ASP A 122 14.83 -23.02 8.70
CA ASP A 122 15.17 -24.16 7.84
C ASP A 122 14.02 -24.42 6.84
N PRO A 123 14.00 -23.78 5.67
CA PRO A 123 12.91 -23.90 4.70
C PRO A 123 12.85 -25.27 3.99
N GLU A 124 13.84 -26.14 4.18
CA GLU A 124 13.87 -27.48 3.57
C GLU A 124 13.50 -28.59 4.56
N SER A 125 13.21 -28.24 5.82
CA SER A 125 12.87 -29.20 6.87
C SER A 125 11.55 -29.92 6.57
N ASP A 126 11.46 -31.19 7.00
CA ASP A 126 10.23 -31.97 6.85
C ASP A 126 9.04 -31.39 7.64
N ASP A 127 9.31 -30.49 8.60
CA ASP A 127 8.31 -29.78 9.41
C ASP A 127 7.54 -28.72 8.60
N ILE A 128 8.23 -27.91 7.77
CA ILE A 128 7.60 -26.84 6.99
C ILE A 128 7.08 -27.30 5.62
N ARG A 129 7.61 -28.40 5.07
CA ARG A 129 7.24 -28.92 3.73
C ARG A 129 5.74 -29.20 3.54
N PRO A 130 4.98 -29.71 4.53
CA PRO A 130 3.53 -29.87 4.42
C PRO A 130 2.79 -28.57 4.09
N LEU A 131 3.26 -27.42 4.58
CA LEU A 131 2.67 -26.11 4.30
C LEU A 131 2.65 -25.82 2.80
N TYR A 132 3.71 -26.17 2.06
CA TYR A 132 3.80 -25.90 0.61
C TYR A 132 2.80 -26.72 -0.18
N GLY A 133 2.73 -28.02 0.11
CA GLY A 133 1.78 -28.93 -0.51
C GLY A 133 0.33 -28.54 -0.21
N ASP A 134 0.05 -28.16 1.03
CA ASP A 134 -1.29 -27.74 1.45
C ASP A 134 -1.68 -26.37 0.92
N ALA A 135 -0.76 -25.42 0.80
CA ALA A 135 -1.04 -24.14 0.14
C ALA A 135 -1.50 -24.40 -1.30
N ALA A 136 -0.73 -25.18 -2.07
CA ALA A 136 -1.08 -25.50 -3.46
C ALA A 136 -2.39 -26.30 -3.59
N ARG A 137 -2.68 -27.18 -2.62
CA ARG A 137 -3.88 -28.02 -2.66
C ARG A 137 -5.15 -27.28 -2.19
N LEU A 138 -5.05 -26.52 -1.11
CA LEU A 138 -6.20 -25.93 -0.42
C LEU A 138 -6.52 -24.53 -0.91
N LEU A 139 -5.52 -23.74 -1.31
CA LEU A 139 -5.70 -22.33 -1.67
C LEU A 139 -5.85 -22.08 -3.18
N THR A 140 -5.46 -23.02 -4.05
CA THR A 140 -5.66 -22.90 -5.50
C THR A 140 -7.15 -22.87 -5.87
N GLY A 141 -7.46 -22.10 -6.92
CA GLY A 141 -8.79 -22.03 -7.53
C GLY A 141 -9.45 -20.67 -7.33
N GLU A 142 -10.16 -20.24 -8.37
CA GLU A 142 -10.96 -19.01 -8.36
C GLU A 142 -12.17 -19.15 -7.44
N LEU A 143 -12.45 -18.10 -6.67
CA LEU A 143 -13.60 -17.97 -5.80
C LEU A 143 -14.80 -17.38 -6.55
N PRO A 144 -16.04 -17.71 -6.14
CA PRO A 144 -17.25 -17.20 -6.79
C PRO A 144 -17.38 -15.67 -6.67
N ASP A 145 -16.86 -15.09 -5.59
CA ASP A 145 -16.91 -13.66 -5.28
C ASP A 145 -15.72 -13.26 -4.41
N ASN A 146 -15.66 -11.96 -4.06
CA ASN A 146 -14.67 -11.39 -3.16
C ASN A 146 -15.24 -11.15 -1.76
N GLU A 147 -16.34 -11.80 -1.36
CA GLU A 147 -16.95 -11.53 -0.06
C GLU A 147 -16.06 -12.04 1.08
N CYS A 148 -16.07 -11.33 2.22
CA CYS A 148 -15.23 -11.67 3.38
C CYS A 148 -15.42 -13.13 3.80
N ALA A 149 -16.66 -13.60 3.81
CA ALA A 149 -17.01 -14.98 4.18
C ALA A 149 -16.40 -16.01 3.22
N THR A 150 -16.44 -15.75 1.91
CA THR A 150 -15.91 -16.63 0.86
C THR A 150 -14.39 -16.73 0.95
N VAL A 151 -13.71 -15.58 1.07
CA VAL A 151 -12.25 -15.53 1.21
C VAL A 151 -11.80 -16.23 2.50
N PHE A 152 -12.47 -15.95 3.62
CA PHE A 152 -12.17 -16.59 4.91
C PHE A 152 -12.39 -18.10 4.85
N ALA A 153 -13.52 -18.56 4.31
CA ALA A 153 -13.83 -19.99 4.23
C ALA A 153 -12.82 -20.77 3.38
N LYS A 154 -12.27 -20.15 2.33
CA LYS A 154 -11.18 -20.72 1.53
C LYS A 154 -9.88 -20.87 2.32
N TYR A 155 -9.56 -19.87 3.15
CA TYR A 155 -8.31 -19.83 3.91
C TYR A 155 -8.34 -20.66 5.19
N ALA A 156 -9.48 -20.73 5.87
CA ALA A 156 -9.62 -21.30 7.21
C ALA A 156 -9.08 -22.74 7.37
N PRO A 157 -9.30 -23.69 6.44
CA PRO A 157 -8.76 -25.05 6.57
C PRO A 157 -7.22 -25.08 6.51
N PHE A 158 -6.62 -24.25 5.66
CA PHE A 158 -5.17 -24.12 5.56
C PHE A 158 -4.60 -23.48 6.82
N TYR A 159 -5.23 -22.39 7.29
CA TYR A 159 -4.82 -21.69 8.49
C TYR A 159 -4.89 -22.58 9.74
N ALA A 160 -5.96 -23.36 9.91
CA ALA A 160 -6.15 -24.21 11.08
C ALA A 160 -5.06 -25.28 11.25
N VAL A 161 -4.46 -25.74 10.15
CA VAL A 161 -3.36 -26.74 10.17
C VAL A 161 -2.01 -26.06 10.35
N HIS A 162 -1.80 -24.91 9.70
CA HIS A 162 -0.47 -24.29 9.54
C HIS A 162 -0.29 -23.00 10.35
N GLN A 163 -1.19 -22.69 11.29
CA GLN A 163 -1.21 -21.43 12.04
C GLN A 163 0.18 -21.05 12.60
N GLU A 164 0.88 -21.99 13.23
CA GLU A 164 2.19 -21.73 13.85
C GLU A 164 3.27 -21.39 12.82
N HIS A 165 3.30 -22.10 11.69
CA HIS A 165 4.22 -21.78 10.59
C HIS A 165 3.89 -20.45 9.92
N ILE A 166 2.60 -20.13 9.74
CA ILE A 166 2.15 -18.86 9.16
C ILE A 166 2.56 -17.71 10.10
N LEU A 167 2.32 -17.87 11.40
CA LEU A 167 2.74 -16.91 12.43
C LEU A 167 4.27 -16.69 12.37
N ASP A 168 5.04 -17.76 12.23
CA ASP A 168 6.50 -17.69 12.14
C ASP A 168 6.99 -16.90 10.91
N ILE A 169 6.56 -17.32 9.71
CA ILE A 169 7.09 -16.77 8.46
C ILE A 169 6.58 -15.35 8.15
N PHE A 170 5.47 -14.93 8.77
CA PHE A 170 4.91 -13.58 8.62
C PHE A 170 5.16 -12.66 9.83
N HIS A 171 6.20 -12.95 10.62
CA HIS A 171 6.71 -12.06 11.68
C HIS A 171 5.75 -11.86 12.85
N GLY A 172 4.85 -12.83 13.11
CA GLY A 172 3.99 -12.84 14.29
C GLY A 172 4.73 -13.26 15.57
N ASP A 173 5.89 -13.90 15.46
CA ASP A 173 6.74 -14.24 16.59
C ASP A 173 7.71 -13.09 16.95
N LEU A 174 7.42 -12.39 18.05
CA LEU A 174 8.26 -11.30 18.54
C LEU A 174 9.69 -11.75 18.90
N ARG A 175 9.95 -13.05 19.15
CA ARG A 175 11.32 -13.57 19.34
C ARG A 175 12.18 -13.35 18.09
N LYS A 176 11.60 -13.57 16.91
CA LYS A 176 12.30 -13.55 15.62
C LYS A 176 12.23 -12.19 14.93
N ILE A 177 11.23 -11.36 15.24
CA ILE A 177 11.06 -10.09 14.53
C ILE A 177 12.27 -9.15 14.70
N LEU A 178 12.84 -9.04 15.91
CA LEU A 178 14.03 -8.19 16.16
C LEU A 178 15.28 -8.73 15.44
N VAL A 179 15.45 -10.06 15.40
CA VAL A 179 16.52 -10.72 14.64
C VAL A 179 16.36 -10.42 13.14
N THR A 180 15.13 -10.46 12.64
CA THR A 180 14.81 -10.17 11.24
C THR A 180 15.07 -8.71 10.89
N TYR A 181 14.65 -7.76 11.72
CA TYR A 181 14.96 -6.33 11.55
C TYR A 181 16.46 -6.09 11.49
N LYS A 182 17.23 -6.70 12.40
CA LYS A 182 18.71 -6.61 12.42
C LYS A 182 19.34 -7.19 11.15
N ARG A 183 18.85 -8.34 10.66
CA ARG A 183 19.33 -8.99 9.43
C ARG A 183 19.03 -8.15 8.17
N LEU A 184 17.86 -7.52 8.11
CA LEU A 184 17.47 -6.69 6.98
C LEU A 184 18.22 -5.34 6.99
N GLY A 185 18.47 -4.78 8.18
CA GLY A 185 19.22 -3.53 8.34
C GLY A 185 18.58 -2.37 7.56
N SER A 186 19.40 -1.57 6.88
CA SER A 186 18.94 -0.43 6.07
C SER A 186 18.11 -0.79 4.82
N ARG A 187 17.83 -2.08 4.59
CA ARG A 187 16.95 -2.54 3.51
C ARG A 187 15.46 -2.49 3.87
N VAL A 188 15.14 -2.21 5.13
CA VAL A 188 13.77 -2.07 5.62
C VAL A 188 13.70 -0.90 6.61
N LYS A 189 12.58 -0.16 6.61
CA LYS A 189 12.30 0.87 7.61
C LYS A 189 12.24 0.22 8.99
N GLN A 190 13.04 0.70 9.93
CA GLN A 190 13.11 0.14 11.27
C GLN A 190 11.91 0.59 12.15
N ILE A 191 11.69 -0.10 13.27
CA ILE A 191 10.75 0.34 14.31
C ILE A 191 11.23 1.69 14.87
N GLY A 192 10.32 2.65 15.02
CA GLY A 192 10.63 4.01 15.47
C GLY A 192 11.25 4.92 14.40
N GLN A 193 11.53 4.38 13.20
CA GLN A 193 12.04 5.15 12.08
C GLN A 193 10.90 5.64 11.19
N SER A 194 10.88 6.91 10.83
CA SER A 194 9.92 7.46 9.88
C SER A 194 10.28 7.06 8.43
N PHE A 195 9.31 7.06 7.53
CA PHE A 195 9.55 6.67 6.14
C PHE A 195 10.45 7.64 5.39
N VAL A 196 10.32 8.94 5.64
CA VAL A 196 11.22 9.95 5.04
C VAL A 196 12.65 9.70 5.49
N ASP A 197 12.91 9.52 6.80
CA ASP A 197 14.27 9.23 7.30
C ASP A 197 14.83 7.93 6.72
N TYR A 198 14.00 6.89 6.57
CA TYR A 198 14.37 5.66 5.89
C TYR A 198 14.79 5.91 4.43
N CYS A 199 13.99 6.65 3.67
CA CYS A 199 14.26 6.94 2.27
C CYS A 199 15.51 7.81 2.07
N GLU A 200 15.67 8.85 2.90
CA GLU A 200 16.83 9.74 2.91
C GLU A 200 18.12 8.95 3.10
N LYS A 201 18.16 8.08 4.13
CA LYS A 201 19.33 7.22 4.43
C LYS A 201 19.58 6.18 3.33
N ARG A 202 18.52 5.64 2.73
CA ARG A 202 18.62 4.59 1.71
C ARG A 202 19.19 5.11 0.39
N TYR A 203 18.78 6.32 -0.02
CA TYR A 203 19.10 6.85 -1.35
C TYR A 203 20.00 8.08 -1.34
N GLY A 204 20.37 8.60 -0.16
CA GLY A 204 21.33 9.71 -0.02
C GLY A 204 20.76 11.05 -0.47
N PHE A 205 19.62 11.46 0.09
CA PHE A 205 19.01 12.78 -0.12
C PHE A 205 18.50 13.37 1.19
N VAL A 206 18.08 14.65 1.16
CA VAL A 206 17.40 15.33 2.27
C VAL A 206 16.05 15.85 1.76
N TRP A 207 14.94 15.33 2.29
CA TRP A 207 13.58 15.60 1.81
C TRP A 207 13.21 17.07 1.88
N ALA A 208 13.60 17.76 2.96
CA ALA A 208 13.34 19.19 3.11
C ALA A 208 14.02 20.04 2.01
N GLU A 209 15.15 19.58 1.46
CA GLU A 209 15.78 20.20 0.29
C GLU A 209 15.06 19.81 -1.00
N GLU A 210 14.69 18.52 -1.14
CA GLU A 210 13.94 18.01 -2.28
C GLU A 210 12.61 18.76 -2.47
N GLU A 211 11.84 19.02 -1.40
CA GLU A 211 10.58 19.79 -1.48
C GLU A 211 10.75 21.21 -2.02
N GLN A 212 11.89 21.85 -1.74
CA GLN A 212 12.19 23.20 -2.21
C GLN A 212 12.64 23.23 -3.66
N ARG A 213 13.08 22.10 -4.22
CA ARG A 213 13.55 22.03 -5.61
C ARG A 213 12.38 22.22 -6.58
N PRO A 214 12.60 22.93 -7.69
CA PRO A 214 11.66 22.94 -8.81
C PRO A 214 11.43 21.55 -9.37
N CYS A 215 12.43 20.65 -9.28
CA CYS A 215 12.39 19.25 -9.71
C CYS A 215 13.10 18.35 -8.67
N PRO A 216 12.40 17.87 -7.61
CA PRO A 216 12.92 16.90 -6.68
C PRO A 216 13.29 15.59 -7.37
N ASN A 217 14.19 14.85 -6.74
CA ASN A 217 14.63 13.55 -7.18
C ASN A 217 13.45 12.55 -7.23
N ARG A 218 13.23 11.94 -8.40
CA ARG A 218 12.17 10.95 -8.62
C ARG A 218 12.27 9.75 -7.67
N THR A 219 13.47 9.26 -7.39
CA THR A 219 13.68 8.15 -6.45
C THR A 219 13.28 8.52 -5.02
N ALA A 220 13.47 9.79 -4.63
CA ALA A 220 13.02 10.27 -3.32
C ALA A 220 11.49 10.25 -3.22
N ILE A 221 10.81 10.78 -4.25
CA ILE A 221 9.35 10.78 -4.35
C ILE A 221 8.81 9.36 -4.32
N GLU A 222 9.31 8.48 -5.19
CA GLU A 222 8.86 7.09 -5.29
C GLU A 222 9.01 6.36 -3.95
N CYS A 223 10.16 6.48 -3.28
CA CYS A 223 10.37 5.82 -1.99
C CYS A 223 9.36 6.29 -0.93
N VAL A 224 9.16 7.61 -0.80
CA VAL A 224 8.24 8.17 0.20
C VAL A 224 6.79 7.80 -0.11
N PHE A 225 6.38 7.91 -1.39
CA PHE A 225 5.00 7.68 -1.79
C PHE A 225 4.61 6.20 -1.75
N HIS A 226 5.54 5.29 -2.05
CA HIS A 226 5.34 3.86 -1.79
C HIS A 226 5.30 3.56 -0.29
N GLY A 227 6.15 4.21 0.52
CA GLY A 227 6.12 4.08 1.98
C GLY A 227 4.79 4.54 2.59
N PHE A 228 4.22 5.62 2.06
CA PHE A 228 2.89 6.12 2.46
C PHE A 228 1.74 5.36 1.81
N ARG A 229 2.01 4.43 0.89
CA ARG A 229 1.00 3.70 0.11
C ARG A 229 0.11 4.62 -0.73
N TRP A 230 0.57 5.84 -1.05
CA TRP A 230 -0.06 6.71 -2.06
C TRP A 230 0.14 6.15 -3.46
N ILE A 231 1.26 5.46 -3.67
CA ILE A 231 1.49 4.58 -4.81
C ILE A 231 1.56 3.14 -4.28
N THR A 232 0.75 2.24 -4.84
CA THR A 232 0.73 0.84 -4.45
C THR A 232 1.99 0.11 -4.90
N GLU A 233 2.22 -1.11 -4.41
CA GLU A 233 3.35 -1.94 -4.87
C GLU A 233 3.31 -2.22 -6.38
N GLU A 234 2.11 -2.25 -6.96
CA GLU A 234 1.88 -2.45 -8.39
C GLU A 234 2.12 -1.18 -9.22
N GLY A 235 2.41 -0.05 -8.57
CA GLY A 235 2.65 1.23 -9.24
C GLY A 235 1.39 2.06 -9.53
N SER A 236 0.24 1.66 -9.00
CA SER A 236 -1.03 2.39 -9.17
C SER A 236 -1.20 3.46 -8.10
N VAL A 237 -1.91 4.55 -8.39
CA VAL A 237 -2.23 5.57 -7.38
C VAL A 237 -3.37 5.09 -6.47
N ASN A 238 -3.15 5.16 -5.17
CA ASN A 238 -4.16 4.90 -4.15
C ASN A 238 -4.82 6.21 -3.70
N VAL A 239 -5.81 6.65 -4.47
CA VAL A 239 -6.54 7.89 -4.20
C VAL A 239 -7.21 7.88 -2.82
N ALA A 240 -7.67 6.73 -2.35
CA ALA A 240 -8.32 6.63 -1.04
C ALA A 240 -7.35 6.95 0.12
N GLU A 241 -6.12 6.44 0.06
CA GLU A 241 -5.10 6.72 1.07
C GLU A 241 -4.66 8.19 1.03
N ILE A 242 -4.60 8.79 -0.16
CA ILE A 242 -4.32 10.23 -0.32
C ILE A 242 -5.45 11.07 0.28
N ILE A 243 -6.72 10.76 -0.03
CA ILE A 243 -7.87 11.47 0.53
C ILE A 243 -7.87 11.41 2.06
N ARG A 244 -7.57 10.24 2.61
CA ARG A 244 -7.45 10.04 4.06
C ARG A 244 -6.38 10.93 4.67
N ASP A 245 -5.19 11.00 4.08
CA ASP A 245 -4.11 11.83 4.61
C ASP A 245 -4.36 13.33 4.47
N PHE A 246 -5.11 13.74 3.45
CA PHE A 246 -5.55 15.12 3.25
C PHE A 246 -6.80 15.50 4.06
N GLU A 247 -7.39 14.57 4.81
CA GLU A 247 -8.54 14.85 5.66
C GLU A 247 -8.19 15.96 6.68
N GLY A 248 -9.05 16.98 6.76
CA GLY A 248 -8.81 18.16 7.62
C GLY A 248 -7.92 19.25 7.02
N PHE A 249 -7.26 19.04 5.87
CA PHE A 249 -6.42 20.05 5.21
C PHE A 249 -7.20 20.96 4.25
N GLY A 250 -8.50 20.71 4.04
CA GLY A 250 -9.36 21.55 3.21
C GLY A 250 -9.00 21.55 1.72
N VAL A 251 -8.51 20.42 1.19
CA VAL A 251 -8.45 20.12 -0.24
C VAL A 251 -9.61 19.19 -0.56
N LYS A 252 -10.35 19.42 -1.65
CA LYS A 252 -11.53 18.61 -1.93
C LYS A 252 -11.10 17.23 -2.43
N ALA A 253 -11.77 16.18 -1.95
CA ALA A 253 -11.56 14.81 -2.44
C ALA A 253 -11.69 14.70 -3.98
N SER A 254 -12.58 15.48 -4.58
CA SER A 254 -12.76 15.54 -6.05
C SER A 254 -11.56 16.13 -6.80
N GLU A 255 -10.75 16.98 -6.16
CA GLU A 255 -9.52 17.54 -6.74
C GLU A 255 -8.39 16.52 -6.64
N LEU A 256 -8.24 15.89 -5.47
CA LEU A 256 -7.28 14.80 -5.25
C LEU A 256 -7.52 13.61 -6.19
N GLY A 257 -8.78 13.28 -6.44
CA GLY A 257 -9.18 12.21 -7.35
C GLY A 257 -8.82 12.43 -8.83
N GLN A 258 -8.34 13.62 -9.21
CA GLN A 258 -7.82 13.89 -10.56
C GLN A 258 -6.35 13.45 -10.72
N CYS A 259 -5.61 13.31 -9.61
CA CYS A 259 -4.21 12.92 -9.61
C CYS A 259 -4.07 11.39 -9.66
N GLN A 260 -4.24 10.79 -10.85
CA GLN A 260 -4.29 9.32 -11.02
C GLN A 260 -3.04 8.73 -11.70
N VAL A 261 -2.13 9.56 -12.20
CA VAL A 261 -0.91 9.11 -12.88
C VAL A 261 0.22 9.05 -11.86
N ALA A 262 0.74 7.86 -11.57
CA ALA A 262 1.75 7.63 -10.53
C ALA A 262 3.03 8.45 -10.77
N ASP A 263 3.52 8.46 -12.02
CA ASP A 263 4.71 9.21 -12.44
C ASP A 263 4.59 10.73 -12.22
N ASP A 264 3.37 11.27 -12.28
CA ASP A 264 3.08 12.70 -12.16
C ASP A 264 2.43 13.06 -10.81
N LEU A 265 2.25 12.08 -9.92
CA LEU A 265 1.41 12.22 -8.72
C LEU A 265 1.86 13.37 -7.83
N TYR A 266 3.15 13.45 -7.52
CA TYR A 266 3.71 14.52 -6.68
C TYR A 266 3.44 15.89 -7.30
N TRP A 267 3.61 16.01 -8.62
CA TRP A 267 3.40 17.28 -9.32
C TRP A 267 1.96 17.71 -9.36
N CYS A 268 1.06 16.76 -9.61
CA CYS A 268 -0.37 17.01 -9.56
C CYS A 268 -0.78 17.50 -8.18
N LEU A 269 -0.37 16.81 -7.11
CA LEU A 269 -0.70 17.22 -5.73
C LEU A 269 -0.07 18.57 -5.36
N ARG A 270 1.17 18.83 -5.77
CA ARG A 270 1.87 20.10 -5.50
C ARG A 270 1.20 21.27 -6.22
N ALA A 271 0.69 21.05 -7.44
CA ALA A 271 -0.02 22.04 -8.22
C ALA A 271 -1.38 22.42 -7.60
N LEU A 272 -2.04 21.48 -6.91
CA LEU A 272 -3.27 21.77 -6.17
C LEU A 272 -2.99 22.71 -4.98
N ASN A 273 -2.01 22.37 -4.15
CA ASN A 273 -1.55 23.24 -3.06
C ASN A 273 -0.22 22.72 -2.46
N ALA A 274 0.90 23.41 -2.76
CA ALA A 274 2.23 23.00 -2.29
C ALA A 274 2.37 23.01 -0.76
N ASP A 275 1.84 24.04 -0.09
CA ASP A 275 1.95 24.19 1.37
C ASP A 275 1.20 23.07 2.09
N LYS A 276 -0.01 22.74 1.63
CA LYS A 276 -0.81 21.64 2.18
C LYS A 276 -0.18 20.29 1.90
N LEU A 277 0.37 20.06 0.70
CA LEU A 277 1.09 18.83 0.40
C LEU A 277 2.26 18.63 1.37
N SER A 278 3.08 19.66 1.59
CA SER A 278 4.20 19.57 2.53
C SER A 278 3.73 19.27 3.96
N ALA A 279 2.69 19.96 4.42
CA ALA A 279 2.12 19.73 5.75
C ALA A 279 1.53 18.32 5.92
N VAL A 280 0.84 17.79 4.90
CA VAL A 280 0.32 16.41 4.90
C VAL A 280 1.48 15.41 4.96
N ILE A 281 2.53 15.60 4.15
CA ILE A 281 3.70 14.72 4.17
C ILE A 281 4.38 14.72 5.53
N GLN A 282 4.53 15.89 6.17
CA GLN A 282 5.10 16.00 7.52
C GLN A 282 4.24 15.28 8.56
N GLN A 283 2.92 15.48 8.55
CA GLN A 283 1.99 14.80 9.45
C GLN A 283 2.04 13.28 9.26
N ARG A 284 1.92 12.81 8.02
CA ARG A 284 1.97 11.39 7.69
C ARG A 284 3.31 10.78 8.08
N ASN A 285 4.42 11.49 7.81
CA ASN A 285 5.76 11.00 8.16
C ASN A 285 5.90 10.78 9.67
N ALA A 286 5.40 11.71 10.50
CA ALA A 286 5.42 11.56 11.96
C ALA A 286 4.67 10.30 12.43
N GLN A 287 3.57 9.94 11.75
CA GLN A 287 2.77 8.75 12.05
C GLN A 287 3.40 7.44 11.56
N THR A 288 4.43 7.49 10.70
CA THR A 288 5.08 6.27 10.16
C THR A 288 6.21 5.72 11.04
N ALA A 289 6.60 6.45 12.09
CA ALA A 289 7.63 6.00 13.02
C ALA A 289 7.17 4.74 13.79
N PHE A 290 5.94 4.78 14.31
CA PHE A 290 5.34 3.70 15.08
C PHE A 290 3.94 3.42 14.53
N TYR A 291 3.70 2.19 14.07
CA TYR A 291 2.35 1.78 13.67
C TYR A 291 1.43 1.56 14.87
N PHE A 292 1.99 1.14 16.00
CA PHE A 292 1.34 1.16 17.29
C PHE A 292 2.39 1.41 18.38
N ASP A 293 1.97 1.88 19.55
CA ASP A 293 2.85 2.08 20.70
C ASP A 293 3.05 0.74 21.44
N GLN A 294 4.29 0.24 21.45
CA GLN A 294 4.66 -1.01 22.13
C GLN A 294 4.62 -0.91 23.66
N SER A 295 4.57 0.31 24.20
CA SER A 295 4.38 0.59 25.62
C SER A 295 2.93 0.97 25.97
N SER A 296 2.01 0.88 24.99
CA SER A 296 0.61 1.17 25.20
C SER A 296 0.01 0.21 26.24
N GLU A 297 -0.66 0.78 27.22
CA GLU A 297 -1.50 0.03 28.18
C GLU A 297 -2.94 -0.15 27.66
N ASP A 298 -3.25 0.42 26.48
CA ASP A 298 -4.56 0.31 25.84
C ASP A 298 -4.66 -0.96 25.00
N GLU A 299 -5.86 -1.53 24.96
CA GLU A 299 -6.15 -2.68 24.11
C GLU A 299 -6.48 -2.24 22.68
N PRO A 300 -6.14 -3.04 21.64
CA PRO A 300 -5.59 -4.41 21.71
C PRO A 300 -4.06 -4.47 21.78
N TRP A 301 -3.37 -3.33 21.89
CA TRP A 301 -1.91 -3.24 21.75
C TRP A 301 -1.18 -3.89 22.93
N LYS A 302 -1.70 -3.70 24.14
CA LYS A 302 -1.23 -4.39 25.34
C LYS A 302 -1.26 -5.91 25.14
N SER A 303 -2.41 -6.48 24.80
CA SER A 303 -2.54 -7.93 24.54
C SER A 303 -1.62 -8.42 23.42
N ALA A 304 -1.41 -7.62 22.36
CA ALA A 304 -0.48 -7.97 21.28
C ALA A 304 0.97 -8.14 21.78
N VAL A 305 1.42 -7.18 22.60
CA VAL A 305 2.77 -7.20 23.19
C VAL A 305 2.90 -8.31 24.22
N GLU A 306 1.91 -8.48 25.10
CA GLU A 306 1.89 -9.55 26.11
C GLU A 306 1.88 -10.94 25.47
N PHE A 307 1.07 -11.16 24.43
CA PHE A 307 1.04 -12.43 23.71
C PHE A 307 2.42 -12.75 23.12
N GLY A 308 3.01 -11.81 22.39
CA GLY A 308 4.35 -12.01 21.83
C GLY A 308 5.44 -12.20 22.90
N ASN A 309 5.37 -11.47 24.01
CA ASN A 309 6.30 -11.64 25.14
C ASN A 309 6.12 -12.98 25.86
N SER A 310 4.88 -13.46 26.04
CA SER A 310 4.62 -14.75 26.68
C SER A 310 5.24 -15.92 25.90
N ARG A 311 5.39 -15.77 24.58
CA ARG A 311 6.10 -16.72 23.72
C ARG A 311 7.61 -16.63 23.82
N LEU A 312 8.19 -15.46 24.18
CA LEU A 312 9.62 -15.34 24.53
C LEU A 312 9.98 -16.28 25.71
N ASN A 313 9.07 -16.41 26.67
CA ASN A 313 9.29 -17.14 27.93
C ASN A 313 8.99 -18.65 27.87
N ARG A 314 8.62 -19.18 26.69
CA ARG A 314 8.31 -20.61 26.47
C ARG A 314 9.42 -21.38 25.73
N ALA A 315 10.63 -20.82 25.66
CA ALA A 315 11.80 -21.50 25.08
C ALA A 315 12.35 -22.60 26.01
#